data_AF-A0A399R797-F1
#
_entry.id   AF-A0A399R797-F1
#
_cell.length_a   1.000
_cell.length_b   1.000
_cell.length_c   1.000
_cell.angle_alpha   90.00
_cell.angle_beta   90.00
_cell.angle_gamma   90.00
#
_symmetry.space_group_name_H-M   'P 1'
#
loop_
_entity.id
_entity.type
_entity.pdbx_description
1 polymer ?
#
loop_
_entity_poly.entity_id
_entity_poly.type
_entity_poly.pdbx_seq_one_letter_code
_entity_poly.pdbx_strand_id
1 'polypeptide(L)'
;ALLDARALPGLADVELVSDEPAGGGERAVTYSYTLPSGPGSTEFRVRETPAALGLFARWEFATSPVAAIDLELRHASTFTANGVAVSATPGGETAAGAGSTYLVLAPASLALDHASQYLQAEDAEGAVTEPGGVVPARVDAEPTDDLVASVQSEVEAYLTECTTQAVLYPSGCPFGKTIRDRITAPPVWSMTTMPQITLQPAIDDPADLDWVVPSTVGTAHIKVPVRSLYDGSVKDLDEDVPFSVSWRVSVDETSGVRIQGL
;
A
#
# COMPACT_ATOMS: atom_id res chain seq x y z
N ALA A 1 7.11 -19.85 -5.01
CA ALA A 1 8.12 -18.79 -5.23
C ALA A 1 9.21 -18.83 -4.17
N LEU A 2 8.86 -18.79 -2.88
CA LEU A 2 9.83 -18.63 -1.77
C LEU A 2 10.57 -19.90 -1.31
N LEU A 3 10.22 -21.07 -1.86
CA LEU A 3 10.95 -22.33 -1.68
C LEU A 3 11.83 -22.69 -2.90
N ASP A 4 12.16 -21.71 -3.74
CA ASP A 4 13.06 -21.88 -4.89
C ASP A 4 14.51 -21.57 -4.46
N ALA A 5 15.50 -22.35 -4.92
CA ALA A 5 16.91 -22.10 -4.61
C ALA A 5 17.40 -20.72 -5.10
N ARG A 6 16.74 -20.13 -6.10
CA ARG A 6 16.97 -18.76 -6.55
C ARG A 6 16.55 -17.70 -5.52
N ALA A 7 15.79 -18.08 -4.50
CA ALA A 7 15.44 -17.25 -3.35
C ALA A 7 16.50 -17.30 -2.23
N LEU A 8 17.64 -17.98 -2.45
CA LEU A 8 18.83 -17.97 -1.59
C LEU A 8 20.01 -17.17 -2.19
N PRO A 9 19.84 -15.98 -2.80
CA PRO A 9 20.97 -15.21 -3.28
C PRO A 9 21.79 -14.67 -2.11
N GLY A 10 23.12 -14.69 -2.22
CA GLY A 10 24.00 -13.98 -1.30
C GLY A 10 24.42 -14.74 -0.04
N LEU A 11 24.15 -16.04 0.08
CA LEU A 11 24.77 -16.87 1.11
C LEU A 11 26.24 -17.15 0.76
N ALA A 12 27.16 -16.69 1.61
CA ALA A 12 28.61 -16.87 1.46
C ALA A 12 29.26 -17.42 2.74
N ASP A 13 30.54 -17.77 2.66
CA ASP A 13 31.38 -18.16 3.81
C ASP A 13 30.77 -19.26 4.71
N VAL A 14 30.15 -20.27 4.08
CA VAL A 14 29.47 -21.35 4.81
C VAL A 14 30.50 -22.26 5.47
N GLU A 15 30.50 -22.33 6.79
CA GLU A 15 31.41 -23.15 7.59
C GLU A 15 30.65 -23.96 8.63
N LEU A 16 31.03 -25.23 8.79
CA LEU A 16 30.53 -26.07 9.90
C LEU A 16 31.25 -25.65 11.19
N VAL A 17 30.48 -25.20 12.18
CA VAL A 17 31.01 -24.74 13.47
C VAL A 17 30.77 -25.73 14.61
N SER A 18 29.74 -26.56 14.53
CA SER A 18 29.49 -27.64 15.50
C SER A 18 28.81 -28.84 14.87
N ASP A 19 29.05 -30.03 15.44
CA ASP A 19 28.39 -31.27 15.04
C ASP A 19 28.25 -32.21 16.26
N GLU A 20 27.11 -32.11 16.93
CA GLU A 20 26.87 -32.74 18.23
C GLU A 20 25.79 -33.84 18.14
N PRO A 21 25.94 -34.95 18.89
CA PRO A 21 24.88 -35.95 19.03
C PRO A 21 23.61 -35.33 19.62
N ALA A 22 22.46 -35.69 19.03
CA ALA A 22 21.20 -35.00 19.27
C ALA A 22 20.09 -35.91 19.84
N GLY A 23 20.43 -37.18 20.14
CA GLY A 23 19.49 -38.22 20.58
C GLY A 23 18.75 -38.88 19.40
N GLY A 24 18.22 -40.08 19.59
CA GLY A 24 17.38 -40.75 18.58
C GLY A 24 18.07 -41.12 17.25
N GLY A 25 19.41 -41.10 17.20
CA GLY A 25 20.18 -41.28 15.94
C GLY A 25 20.31 -40.00 15.11
N GLU A 26 19.88 -38.86 15.64
CA GLU A 26 20.04 -37.54 15.02
C GLU A 26 21.35 -36.87 15.44
N ARG A 27 21.75 -35.89 14.63
CA ARG A 27 22.85 -34.95 14.89
C ARG A 27 22.33 -33.52 14.78
N ALA A 28 22.82 -32.66 15.64
CA ALA A 28 22.63 -31.21 15.56
C ALA A 28 23.90 -30.63 14.94
N VAL A 29 23.77 -30.10 13.72
CA VAL A 29 24.86 -29.48 12.98
C VAL A 29 24.62 -27.99 12.87
N THR A 30 25.55 -27.18 13.36
CA THR A 30 25.46 -25.72 13.24
C THR A 30 26.41 -25.23 12.16
N TYR A 31 25.90 -24.45 11.23
CA TYR A 31 26.67 -23.77 10.20
C TYR A 31 26.65 -22.27 10.42
N SER A 32 27.81 -21.61 10.34
CA SER A 32 27.93 -20.16 10.20
C SER A 32 28.01 -19.78 8.72
N TYR A 33 27.60 -18.55 8.40
CA TYR A 33 27.59 -18.03 7.03
C TYR A 33 27.48 -16.50 7.03
N THR A 34 27.65 -15.88 5.86
CA THR A 34 27.39 -14.46 5.61
C THR A 34 26.16 -14.31 4.73
N LEU A 35 25.19 -13.49 5.15
CA LEU A 35 24.06 -13.00 4.35
C LEU A 35 24.28 -11.53 3.96
N PRO A 36 23.51 -10.97 3.00
CA PRO A 36 23.55 -9.54 2.69
C PRO A 36 23.33 -8.65 3.92
N SER A 37 22.49 -9.09 4.86
CA SER A 37 22.21 -8.38 6.13
C SER A 37 23.30 -8.56 7.21
N GLY A 38 24.29 -9.43 6.98
CA GLY A 38 25.40 -9.67 7.91
C GLY A 38 25.67 -11.15 8.22
N PRO A 39 26.58 -11.43 9.16
CA PRO A 39 26.90 -12.79 9.59
C PRO A 39 25.71 -13.46 10.29
N GLY A 40 25.52 -14.76 10.05
CA GLY A 40 24.47 -15.56 10.64
C GLY A 40 24.91 -16.98 10.94
N SER A 41 24.05 -17.72 11.64
CA SER A 41 24.26 -19.12 11.97
C SER A 41 22.92 -19.85 12.06
N THR A 42 22.89 -21.09 11.60
CA THR A 42 21.70 -21.95 11.62
C THR A 42 22.08 -23.33 12.15
N GLU A 43 21.30 -23.84 13.12
CA GLU A 43 21.36 -25.25 13.53
C GLU A 43 20.34 -26.06 12.73
N PHE A 44 20.79 -27.21 12.21
CA PHE A 44 19.93 -28.19 11.57
C PHE A 44 19.94 -29.51 12.34
N ARG A 45 18.77 -30.12 12.44
CA ARG A 45 18.61 -31.49 12.92
C ARG A 45 18.66 -32.42 11.72
N VAL A 46 19.65 -33.29 11.66
CA VAL A 46 19.86 -34.23 10.56
C VAL A 46 19.94 -35.66 11.07
N ARG A 47 19.60 -36.63 10.22
CA ARG A 47 19.79 -38.06 10.51
C ARG A 47 20.36 -38.78 9.31
N GLU A 48 21.16 -39.80 9.60
CA GLU A 48 21.75 -40.64 8.57
C GLU A 48 20.68 -41.55 7.97
N THR A 49 20.72 -41.72 6.65
CA THR A 49 19.87 -42.61 5.88
C THR A 49 20.73 -43.66 5.18
N PRO A 50 20.18 -44.83 4.82
CA PRO A 50 20.96 -45.89 4.19
C PRO A 50 21.74 -45.40 2.97
N ALA A 51 23.05 -45.67 2.98
CA ALA A 51 23.97 -45.27 1.91
C ALA A 51 23.48 -45.78 0.54
N ALA A 52 23.53 -44.91 -0.47
CA ALA A 52 23.40 -45.36 -1.85
C ALA A 52 24.71 -46.07 -2.25
N LEU A 53 24.60 -47.30 -2.75
CA LEU A 53 25.73 -48.10 -3.24
C LEU A 53 26.83 -48.40 -2.19
N GLY A 54 26.57 -48.15 -0.89
CA GLY A 54 27.46 -48.51 0.22
C GLY A 54 28.75 -47.68 0.38
N LEU A 55 28.92 -46.60 -0.39
CA LEU A 55 30.17 -45.81 -0.42
C LEU A 55 30.06 -44.41 0.21
N PHE A 56 28.85 -43.86 0.34
CA PHE A 56 28.64 -42.51 0.87
C PHE A 56 27.45 -42.49 1.84
N ALA A 57 27.68 -41.99 3.05
CA ALA A 57 26.61 -41.68 4.00
C ALA A 57 25.64 -40.69 3.36
N ARG A 58 24.34 -40.96 3.47
CA ARG A 58 23.29 -40.05 3.02
C ARG A 58 22.67 -39.40 4.24
N TRP A 59 22.40 -38.11 4.16
CA TRP A 59 21.78 -37.37 5.24
C TRP A 59 20.45 -36.80 4.79
N GLU A 60 19.49 -36.76 5.69
CA GLU A 60 18.25 -36.04 5.51
C GLU A 60 18.00 -35.14 6.72
N PHE A 61 17.22 -34.08 6.51
CA PHE A 61 16.72 -33.26 7.58
C PHE A 61 15.76 -34.08 8.45
N ALA A 62 16.10 -34.24 9.72
CA ALA A 62 15.20 -34.81 10.72
C ALA A 62 14.08 -33.83 11.10
N THR A 63 14.40 -32.53 11.11
CA THR A 63 13.45 -31.42 11.22
C THR A 63 13.48 -30.59 9.94
N SER A 64 12.31 -30.27 9.39
CA SER A 64 12.19 -29.49 8.15
C SER A 64 13.02 -28.20 8.21
N PRO A 65 13.83 -27.87 7.18
CA PRO A 65 14.61 -26.63 7.11
C PRO A 65 13.75 -25.41 6.72
N VAL A 66 12.42 -25.54 6.80
CA VAL A 66 11.46 -24.51 6.38
C VAL A 66 11.08 -23.67 7.59
N ALA A 67 11.02 -22.36 7.39
CA ALA A 67 10.48 -21.37 8.30
C ALA A 67 9.25 -20.71 7.69
N ALA A 68 8.54 -19.93 8.49
CA ALA A 68 7.38 -19.16 8.07
C ALA A 68 7.65 -17.65 8.19
N ILE A 69 7.18 -16.89 7.21
CA ILE A 69 7.11 -15.43 7.25
C ILE A 69 5.65 -15.09 7.54
N ASP A 70 5.39 -14.34 8.60
CA ASP A 70 4.07 -13.79 8.89
C ASP A 70 4.02 -12.34 8.38
N LEU A 71 3.47 -12.16 7.17
CA LEU A 71 3.50 -10.91 6.43
C LEU A 71 2.20 -10.11 6.62
N GLU A 72 2.30 -8.94 7.24
CA GLU A 72 1.24 -7.93 7.21
C GLU A 72 1.38 -7.08 5.94
N LEU A 73 0.55 -7.35 4.93
CA LEU A 73 0.41 -6.49 3.75
C LEU A 73 -0.72 -5.49 3.96
N ARG A 74 -0.40 -4.20 3.94
CA ARG A 74 -1.34 -3.10 4.15
C ARG A 74 -1.56 -2.32 2.85
N HIS A 75 -2.82 -1.99 2.56
CA HIS A 75 -3.24 -1.10 1.47
C HIS A 75 -2.79 -1.52 0.06
N ALA A 76 -2.43 -2.79 -0.13
CA ALA A 76 -2.07 -3.38 -1.42
C ALA A 76 -2.54 -4.83 -1.52
N SER A 77 -2.68 -5.31 -2.76
CA SER A 77 -3.05 -6.71 -3.08
C SER A 77 -1.92 -7.51 -3.72
N THR A 78 -0.76 -6.88 -3.89
CA THR A 78 0.45 -7.49 -4.43
C THR A 78 1.65 -7.01 -3.63
N PHE A 79 2.70 -7.81 -3.61
CA PHE A 79 4.02 -7.41 -3.12
C PHE A 79 5.05 -8.22 -3.89
N THR A 80 6.30 -7.79 -3.85
CA THR A 80 7.45 -8.51 -4.37
C THR A 80 8.20 -9.12 -3.20
N ALA A 81 8.68 -10.35 -3.38
CA ALA A 81 9.59 -10.99 -2.44
C ALA A 81 10.81 -11.53 -3.18
N ASN A 82 11.99 -11.03 -2.84
CA ASN A 82 13.25 -11.33 -3.51
C ASN A 82 13.14 -11.17 -5.05
N GLY A 83 12.49 -10.09 -5.50
CA GLY A 83 12.27 -9.81 -6.92
C GLY A 83 11.17 -10.63 -7.60
N VAL A 84 10.43 -11.47 -6.85
CA VAL A 84 9.29 -12.25 -7.38
C VAL A 84 7.97 -11.62 -6.93
N ALA A 85 7.16 -11.18 -7.88
CA ALA A 85 5.82 -10.68 -7.61
C ALA A 85 4.89 -11.79 -7.08
N VAL A 86 4.14 -11.47 -6.02
CA VAL A 86 3.20 -12.34 -5.32
C VAL A 86 1.88 -11.59 -5.14
N SER A 87 0.79 -12.19 -5.61
CA SER A 87 -0.56 -11.71 -5.26
C SER A 87 -0.94 -12.21 -3.88
N ALA A 88 -1.56 -11.35 -3.08
CA ALA A 88 -1.97 -11.63 -1.72
C ALA A 88 -3.38 -11.11 -1.46
N THR A 89 -4.04 -11.68 -0.45
CA THR A 89 -5.27 -11.09 0.08
C THR A 89 -4.86 -10.00 1.07
N PRO A 90 -5.30 -8.73 0.89
CA PRO A 90 -5.01 -7.65 1.82
C PRO A 90 -5.46 -7.96 3.26
N GLY A 91 -4.74 -7.43 4.25
CA GLY A 91 -5.11 -7.48 5.67
C GLY A 91 -5.21 -8.88 6.27
N GLY A 92 -4.25 -9.75 5.92
CA GLY A 92 -4.15 -11.12 6.39
C GLY A 92 -4.60 -11.31 7.84
N GLU A 93 -5.72 -12.01 8.03
CA GLU A 93 -6.20 -12.33 9.37
C GLU A 93 -5.17 -13.20 10.11
N THR A 94 -4.78 -12.75 11.30
CA THR A 94 -4.23 -13.60 12.35
C THR A 94 -5.29 -14.58 12.85
N ALA A 95 -5.69 -15.54 12.01
CA ALA A 95 -6.36 -16.78 12.39
C ALA A 95 -6.57 -17.65 11.14
N ALA A 96 -5.98 -18.85 11.14
CA ALA A 96 -6.31 -19.93 10.21
C ALA A 96 -5.89 -19.75 8.73
N GLY A 97 -4.63 -19.38 8.47
CA GLY A 97 -3.88 -19.97 7.36
C GLY A 97 -4.33 -19.66 5.92
N ALA A 98 -4.91 -18.50 5.64
CA ALA A 98 -5.18 -18.08 4.26
C ALA A 98 -5.06 -16.55 4.11
N GLY A 99 -3.83 -16.01 4.13
CA GLY A 99 -3.62 -14.62 3.71
C GLY A 99 -2.19 -14.10 3.82
N SER A 100 -1.50 -14.35 4.95
CA SER A 100 -0.25 -13.65 5.30
C SER A 100 0.96 -14.57 5.55
N THR A 101 0.78 -15.88 5.67
CA THR A 101 1.91 -16.78 6.01
C THR A 101 2.58 -17.36 4.76
N TYR A 102 3.87 -17.10 4.59
CA TYR A 102 4.67 -17.60 3.47
C TYR A 102 5.78 -18.53 3.95
N LEU A 103 5.95 -19.68 3.27
CA LEU A 103 7.01 -20.64 3.60
C LEU A 103 8.30 -20.30 2.87
N VAL A 104 9.41 -20.31 3.59
CA VAL A 104 10.76 -20.02 3.10
C VAL A 104 11.76 -21.00 3.69
N LEU A 105 12.89 -21.23 3.00
CA LEU A 105 13.99 -22.03 3.55
C LEU A 105 14.80 -21.20 4.55
N ALA A 106 15.36 -21.84 5.58
CA ALA A 106 16.34 -21.25 6.47
C ALA A 106 17.73 -21.91 6.26
N PRO A 107 18.83 -21.14 6.18
CA PRO A 107 18.85 -19.69 6.18
C PRO A 107 18.40 -19.08 4.84
N ALA A 108 17.84 -17.87 4.86
CA ALA A 108 17.56 -17.07 3.66
C ALA A 108 17.61 -15.57 3.94
N SER A 109 17.94 -14.78 2.92
CA SER A 109 17.67 -13.34 2.89
C SER A 109 16.25 -13.08 2.42
N LEU A 110 15.62 -12.07 3.01
CA LEU A 110 14.29 -11.62 2.66
C LEU A 110 14.37 -10.15 2.25
N ALA A 111 13.93 -9.82 1.04
CA ALA A 111 13.69 -8.47 0.57
C ALA A 111 12.23 -8.40 0.11
N LEU A 112 11.48 -7.49 0.69
CA LEU A 112 10.06 -7.29 0.42
C LEU A 112 9.82 -5.86 -0.03
N ASP A 113 9.03 -5.70 -1.08
CA ASP A 113 8.69 -4.38 -1.62
C ASP A 113 7.30 -4.40 -2.27
N HIS A 114 6.80 -3.22 -2.63
CA HIS A 114 5.67 -3.08 -3.54
C HIS A 114 5.91 -1.86 -4.43
N ALA A 115 5.70 -2.01 -5.72
CA ALA A 115 5.80 -0.92 -6.67
C ALA A 115 4.79 -1.08 -7.81
N SER A 116 3.89 -0.11 -7.94
CA SER A 116 2.98 0.07 -9.06
C SER A 116 2.97 1.55 -9.47
N GLN A 117 2.14 1.91 -10.46
CA GLN A 117 2.01 3.31 -10.88
C GLN A 117 1.44 4.19 -9.75
N TYR A 118 0.52 3.66 -8.95
CA TYR A 118 -0.25 4.43 -7.99
C TYR A 118 0.14 4.19 -6.53
N LEU A 119 0.80 3.07 -6.26
CA LEU A 119 1.17 2.66 -4.91
C LEU A 119 2.64 2.23 -4.87
N GLN A 120 3.30 2.51 -3.75
CA GLN A 120 4.68 2.09 -3.49
C GLN A 120 4.86 1.78 -2.01
N ALA A 121 5.78 0.89 -1.67
CA ALA A 121 6.18 0.63 -0.28
C ALA A 121 7.69 0.78 -0.13
N GLU A 122 8.14 1.12 1.08
CA GLU A 122 9.57 1.09 1.41
C GLU A 122 10.09 -0.35 1.40
N ASP A 123 11.32 -0.53 0.92
CA ASP A 123 11.99 -1.83 0.89
C ASP A 123 12.20 -2.34 2.32
N ALA A 124 11.64 -3.52 2.62
CA ALA A 124 11.82 -4.21 3.88
C ALA A 124 12.77 -5.39 3.72
N GLU A 125 13.96 -5.27 4.31
CA GLU A 125 14.98 -6.33 4.30
C GLU A 125 15.05 -7.08 5.63
N GLY A 126 15.40 -8.38 5.56
CA GLY A 126 15.50 -9.24 6.72
C GLY A 126 16.27 -10.53 6.46
N ALA A 127 16.41 -11.33 7.50
CA ALA A 127 17.00 -12.66 7.42
C ALA A 127 16.12 -13.66 8.16
N VAL A 128 16.04 -14.85 7.59
CA VAL A 128 15.42 -16.02 8.20
C VAL A 128 16.55 -16.99 8.52
N THR A 129 16.83 -17.22 9.80
CA THR A 129 18.01 -17.99 10.23
C THR A 129 17.67 -19.24 11.02
N GLU A 130 16.41 -19.42 11.42
CA GLU A 130 15.97 -20.52 12.28
C GLU A 130 14.92 -21.40 11.58
N PRO A 131 15.23 -22.67 11.28
CA PRO A 131 14.25 -23.65 10.83
C PRO A 131 13.08 -23.77 11.79
N GLY A 132 11.86 -23.82 11.26
CA GLY A 132 10.64 -23.84 12.06
C GLY A 132 10.28 -22.51 12.74
N GLY A 133 11.15 -21.50 12.64
CA GLY A 133 10.89 -20.15 13.16
C GLY A 133 9.79 -19.43 12.38
N VAL A 134 9.20 -18.42 13.04
CA VAL A 134 8.24 -17.49 12.44
C VAL A 134 8.85 -16.10 12.46
N VAL A 135 9.01 -15.48 11.29
CA VAL A 135 9.58 -14.14 11.12
C VAL A 135 8.46 -13.17 10.77
N PRO A 136 8.13 -12.19 11.62
CA PRO A 136 7.17 -11.16 11.27
C PRO A 136 7.76 -10.23 10.21
N ALA A 137 6.95 -9.84 9.23
CA ALA A 137 7.31 -8.87 8.21
C ALA A 137 6.12 -7.97 7.90
N ARG A 138 6.39 -6.77 7.38
CA ARG A 138 5.35 -5.82 6.99
C ARG A 138 5.73 -5.15 5.66
N VAL A 139 4.72 -4.97 4.81
CA VAL A 139 4.79 -4.11 3.62
C VAL A 139 3.60 -3.16 3.72
N ASP A 140 3.87 -1.86 3.76
CA ASP A 140 2.85 -0.81 3.86
C ASP A 140 2.88 0.03 2.58
N ALA A 141 1.84 -0.10 1.76
CA ALA A 141 1.75 0.63 0.52
C ALA A 141 1.21 2.04 0.76
N GLU A 142 1.91 3.02 0.21
CA GLU A 142 1.59 4.44 0.26
C GLU A 142 1.28 4.99 -1.14
N PRO A 143 0.48 6.07 -1.25
CA PRO A 143 0.21 6.73 -2.52
C PRO A 143 1.48 7.28 -3.15
N THR A 144 1.64 7.05 -4.45
CA THR A 144 2.67 7.73 -5.24
C THR A 144 2.25 9.17 -5.55
N ASP A 145 3.22 10.00 -5.95
CA ASP A 145 2.95 11.34 -6.49
C ASP A 145 2.02 11.27 -7.72
N ASP A 146 2.12 10.21 -8.53
CA ASP A 146 1.26 9.98 -9.70
C ASP A 146 -0.20 9.74 -9.29
N LEU A 147 -0.45 9.01 -8.20
CA LEU A 147 -1.80 8.84 -7.67
C LEU A 147 -2.37 10.16 -7.17
N VAL A 148 -1.59 10.93 -6.41
CA VAL A 148 -2.00 12.25 -5.91
C VAL A 148 -2.32 13.20 -7.08
N ALA A 149 -1.46 13.24 -8.09
CA ALA A 149 -1.65 14.06 -9.30
C ALA A 149 -2.89 13.63 -10.10
N SER A 150 -3.14 12.32 -10.23
CA SER A 150 -4.34 11.81 -10.90
C SER A 150 -5.61 12.24 -10.18
N VAL A 151 -5.65 12.12 -8.84
CA VAL A 151 -6.81 12.56 -8.04
C VAL A 151 -6.98 14.09 -8.13
N GLN A 152 -5.89 14.86 -8.04
CA GLN A 152 -5.90 16.31 -8.22
C GLN A 152 -6.55 16.71 -9.55
N SER A 153 -6.13 16.09 -10.65
CA SER A 153 -6.67 16.37 -11.98
C SER A 153 -8.18 16.07 -12.07
N GLU A 154 -8.65 14.94 -11.53
CA GLU A 154 -10.06 14.57 -11.55
C GLU A 154 -10.92 15.54 -10.72
N VAL A 155 -10.43 15.94 -9.54
CA VAL A 155 -11.10 16.93 -8.68
C VAL A 155 -11.16 18.30 -9.37
N GLU A 156 -10.06 18.76 -9.96
CA GLU A 156 -10.01 20.03 -10.69
C GLU A 156 -10.95 20.05 -11.89
N ALA A 157 -11.02 18.96 -12.65
CA ALA A 157 -11.94 18.82 -13.77
C ALA A 157 -13.40 18.89 -13.31
N TYR A 158 -13.76 18.15 -12.25
CA TYR A 158 -15.10 18.18 -11.66
C TYR A 158 -15.48 19.59 -11.16
N LEU A 159 -14.59 20.26 -10.42
CA LEU A 159 -14.85 21.61 -9.91
C LEU A 159 -14.91 22.66 -11.03
N THR A 160 -14.11 22.49 -12.09
CA THR A 160 -14.16 23.36 -13.27
C THR A 160 -15.49 23.18 -13.99
N GLU A 161 -15.97 21.96 -14.16
CA GLU A 161 -17.28 21.69 -14.75
C GLU A 161 -18.41 22.32 -13.93
N CYS A 162 -18.30 22.32 -12.59
CA CYS A 162 -19.25 23.03 -11.73
C CYS A 162 -19.35 24.54 -12.05
N THR A 163 -18.27 25.18 -12.48
CA THR A 163 -18.27 26.62 -12.81
C THR A 163 -18.99 26.94 -14.12
N THR A 164 -19.26 25.95 -14.98
CA THR A 164 -19.99 26.15 -16.24
C THR A 164 -21.50 26.35 -16.01
N GLN A 165 -22.01 25.95 -14.85
CA GLN A 165 -23.42 26.03 -14.51
C GLN A 165 -23.80 27.47 -14.09
N ALA A 166 -24.52 28.17 -14.98
CA ALA A 166 -24.93 29.56 -14.78
C ALA A 166 -26.16 29.70 -13.85
N VAL A 167 -26.09 29.13 -12.65
CA VAL A 167 -27.12 29.19 -11.58
C VAL A 167 -26.49 29.51 -10.23
N LEU A 168 -27.27 30.05 -9.29
CA LEU A 168 -26.76 30.41 -7.95
C LEU A 168 -26.36 29.19 -7.10
N TYR A 169 -26.92 28.02 -7.42
CA TYR A 169 -26.63 26.74 -6.78
C TYR A 169 -26.43 25.68 -7.88
N PRO A 170 -25.20 25.56 -8.40
CA PRO A 170 -24.86 24.51 -9.35
C PRO A 170 -25.21 23.12 -8.78
N SER A 171 -25.90 22.31 -9.57
CA SER A 171 -26.35 20.99 -9.14
C SER A 171 -25.14 20.07 -8.98
N GLY A 172 -25.09 19.39 -7.83
CA GLY A 172 -24.03 18.44 -7.52
C GLY A 172 -22.68 19.10 -7.35
N CYS A 173 -22.62 20.37 -6.92
CA CYS A 173 -21.40 21.14 -6.70
C CYS A 173 -21.31 21.63 -5.25
N PRO A 174 -20.08 21.83 -4.72
CA PRO A 174 -19.89 22.10 -3.29
C PRO A 174 -20.07 23.57 -2.90
N PHE A 175 -20.35 24.47 -3.86
CA PHE A 175 -20.50 25.90 -3.63
C PHE A 175 -21.83 26.42 -4.16
N GLY A 176 -22.27 27.54 -3.58
CA GLY A 176 -23.48 28.23 -3.99
C GLY A 176 -23.65 29.54 -3.23
N LYS A 177 -24.54 30.40 -3.72
CA LYS A 177 -24.75 31.74 -3.15
C LYS A 177 -26.23 32.04 -2.95
N THR A 178 -26.61 32.32 -1.70
CA THR A 178 -27.91 32.93 -1.41
C THR A 178 -27.89 34.41 -1.75
N ILE A 179 -28.89 34.85 -2.51
CA ILE A 179 -29.15 36.28 -2.78
C ILE A 179 -30.62 36.55 -2.41
N ARG A 180 -30.85 37.59 -1.60
CA ARG A 180 -32.22 38.00 -1.19
C ARG A 180 -32.91 38.84 -2.26
N ASP A 181 -32.11 39.59 -3.02
CA ASP A 181 -32.52 40.44 -4.12
C ASP A 181 -32.67 39.64 -5.43
N ARG A 182 -33.01 40.31 -6.53
CA ARG A 182 -33.23 39.66 -7.83
C ARG A 182 -32.00 39.75 -8.72
N ILE A 183 -31.50 38.62 -9.20
CA ILE A 183 -30.48 38.61 -10.27
C ILE A 183 -31.08 39.12 -11.59
N THR A 184 -30.29 39.87 -12.34
CA THR A 184 -30.72 40.45 -13.64
C THR A 184 -30.06 39.79 -14.85
N ALA A 185 -29.03 38.97 -14.61
CA ALA A 185 -28.39 38.09 -15.58
C ALA A 185 -27.96 36.80 -14.87
N PRO A 186 -27.63 35.72 -15.60
CA PRO A 186 -27.07 34.51 -15.01
C PRO A 186 -25.74 34.80 -14.29
N PRO A 187 -25.45 34.13 -13.16
CA PRO A 187 -24.15 34.24 -12.50
C PRO A 187 -23.04 33.60 -13.34
N VAL A 188 -21.85 34.17 -13.23
CA VAL A 188 -20.60 33.58 -13.75
C VAL A 188 -19.80 33.07 -12.57
N TRP A 189 -19.44 31.79 -12.62
CA TRP A 189 -18.59 31.15 -11.64
C TRP A 189 -17.18 30.97 -12.18
N SER A 190 -16.20 30.98 -11.29
CA SER A 190 -14.82 30.60 -11.56
C SER A 190 -14.17 30.06 -10.28
N MET A 191 -13.00 29.45 -10.40
CA MET A 191 -12.22 28.98 -9.26
C MET A 191 -11.12 30.00 -8.94
N THR A 192 -11.15 30.59 -7.73
CA THR A 192 -10.05 31.42 -7.21
C THR A 192 -8.91 30.54 -6.71
N THR A 193 -9.26 29.50 -5.95
CA THR A 193 -8.29 28.57 -5.35
C THR A 193 -8.82 27.14 -5.44
N MET A 194 -8.06 26.26 -6.09
CA MET A 194 -8.33 24.82 -6.09
C MET A 194 -7.92 24.20 -4.75
N PRO A 195 -8.68 23.22 -4.23
CA PRO A 195 -8.24 22.45 -3.07
C PRO A 195 -6.93 21.72 -3.39
N GLN A 196 -6.03 21.68 -2.42
CA GLN A 196 -4.83 20.85 -2.49
C GLN A 196 -5.18 19.45 -2.01
N ILE A 197 -4.87 18.45 -2.83
CA ILE A 197 -5.17 17.05 -2.54
C ILE A 197 -4.04 16.42 -1.73
N THR A 198 -4.44 15.76 -0.65
CA THR A 198 -3.63 14.80 0.09
C THR A 198 -4.44 13.52 0.23
N LEU A 199 -3.77 12.37 0.32
CA LEU A 199 -4.43 11.08 0.49
C LEU A 199 -4.05 10.49 1.84
N GLN A 200 -5.02 9.83 2.47
CA GLN A 200 -4.81 9.01 3.66
C GLN A 200 -5.67 7.75 3.54
N PRO A 201 -5.34 6.66 4.25
CA PRO A 201 -6.21 5.48 4.29
C PRO A 201 -7.63 5.87 4.72
N ALA A 202 -8.65 5.29 4.07
CA ALA A 202 -10.04 5.62 4.38
C ALA A 202 -10.42 5.23 5.81
N ILE A 203 -9.90 4.08 6.28
CA ILE A 203 -9.95 3.62 7.67
C ILE A 203 -8.61 2.97 8.04
N ASP A 204 -8.36 2.80 9.35
CA ASP A 204 -7.19 2.07 9.85
C ASP A 204 -7.44 0.56 9.82
N ASP A 205 -7.65 0.02 8.62
CA ASP A 205 -7.74 -1.41 8.35
C ASP A 205 -6.73 -1.77 7.26
N PRO A 206 -5.70 -2.59 7.56
CA PRO A 206 -4.77 -3.14 6.57
C PRO A 206 -5.41 -3.70 5.29
N ALA A 207 -6.63 -4.24 5.42
CA ALA A 207 -7.36 -4.87 4.32
C ALA A 207 -8.05 -3.86 3.41
N ASP A 208 -8.27 -2.63 3.88
CA ASP A 208 -8.93 -1.61 3.09
C ASP A 208 -7.96 -1.06 2.03
N LEU A 209 -8.44 -1.03 0.79
CA LEU A 209 -7.70 -0.51 -0.36
C LEU A 209 -8.20 0.88 -0.77
N ASP A 210 -9.27 1.36 -0.13
CA ASP A 210 -9.79 2.69 -0.36
C ASP A 210 -8.96 3.75 0.39
N TRP A 211 -8.77 4.86 -0.31
CA TRP A 211 -8.15 6.07 0.21
C TRP A 211 -9.21 7.15 0.36
N VAL A 212 -8.90 8.18 1.13
CA VAL A 212 -9.75 9.36 1.27
C VAL A 212 -8.93 10.61 1.07
N VAL A 213 -9.49 11.55 0.32
CA VAL A 213 -9.12 12.96 0.38
C VAL A 213 -9.84 13.52 1.61
N PRO A 214 -9.12 13.85 2.69
CA PRO A 214 -9.74 14.44 3.87
C PRO A 214 -10.36 15.80 3.51
N SER A 215 -11.19 16.32 4.40
CA SER A 215 -11.86 17.62 4.18
C SER A 215 -10.83 18.70 3.85
N THR A 216 -10.87 19.17 2.60
CA THR A 216 -9.96 20.18 2.06
C THR A 216 -10.78 21.34 1.53
N VAL A 217 -10.19 22.54 1.52
CA VAL A 217 -10.89 23.80 1.26
C VAL A 217 -10.52 24.33 -0.12
N GLY A 218 -11.54 24.68 -0.89
CA GLY A 218 -11.43 25.44 -2.14
C GLY A 218 -12.12 26.79 -2.03
N THR A 219 -11.92 27.64 -3.02
CA THR A 219 -12.62 28.94 -3.12
C THR A 219 -13.11 29.15 -4.54
N ALA A 220 -14.44 29.18 -4.69
CA ALA A 220 -15.11 29.59 -5.91
C ALA A 220 -15.35 31.10 -5.87
N HIS A 221 -15.61 31.68 -7.03
CA HIS A 221 -15.83 33.10 -7.20
C HIS A 221 -17.07 33.34 -8.03
N ILE A 222 -17.98 34.19 -7.55
CA ILE A 222 -19.22 34.52 -8.23
C ILE A 222 -19.24 35.98 -8.65
N LYS A 223 -19.58 36.21 -9.92
CA LYS A 223 -19.97 37.53 -10.44
C LYS A 223 -21.39 37.51 -10.96
N VAL A 224 -22.26 38.38 -10.43
CA VAL A 224 -23.65 38.47 -10.88
C VAL A 224 -24.26 39.85 -10.61
N PRO A 225 -24.99 40.45 -11.57
CA PRO A 225 -25.68 41.72 -11.35
C PRO A 225 -26.98 41.50 -10.57
N VAL A 226 -27.07 42.15 -9.40
CA VAL A 226 -28.17 42.04 -8.45
C VAL A 226 -28.95 43.35 -8.41
N ARG A 227 -30.28 43.25 -8.55
CA ARG A 227 -31.22 44.35 -8.41
C ARG A 227 -31.91 44.31 -7.05
N SER A 228 -31.70 45.36 -6.28
CA SER A 228 -32.39 45.63 -5.02
C SER A 228 -33.91 45.59 -5.20
N LEU A 229 -34.59 44.79 -4.39
CA LEU A 229 -36.06 44.74 -4.36
C LEU A 229 -36.68 45.96 -3.64
N TYR A 230 -35.86 46.73 -2.92
CA TYR A 230 -36.33 47.90 -2.16
C TYR A 230 -36.38 49.18 -3.00
N ASP A 231 -35.29 49.49 -3.71
CA ASP A 231 -35.12 50.74 -4.45
C ASP A 231 -34.87 50.56 -5.96
N GLY A 232 -34.79 49.32 -6.44
CA GLY A 232 -34.57 49.00 -7.85
C GLY A 232 -33.15 49.28 -8.37
N SER A 233 -32.22 49.71 -7.51
CA SER A 233 -30.82 49.90 -7.89
C SER A 233 -30.15 48.59 -8.29
N VAL A 234 -29.19 48.64 -9.22
CA VAL A 234 -28.42 47.47 -9.69
C VAL A 234 -26.97 47.60 -9.26
N LYS A 235 -26.41 46.53 -8.70
CA LYS A 235 -25.01 46.41 -8.31
C LYS A 235 -24.46 45.06 -8.75
N ASP A 236 -23.19 45.03 -9.12
CA ASP A 236 -22.49 43.77 -9.38
C ASP A 236 -22.04 43.17 -8.06
N LEU A 237 -22.57 41.99 -7.75
CA LEU A 237 -22.02 41.12 -6.72
C LEU A 237 -20.76 40.47 -7.30
N ASP A 238 -19.65 40.57 -6.58
CA ASP A 238 -18.32 40.08 -6.96
C ASP A 238 -17.66 39.57 -5.67
N GLU A 239 -17.80 38.28 -5.38
CA GLU A 239 -17.46 37.71 -4.07
C GLU A 239 -16.83 36.32 -4.18
N ASP A 240 -15.89 36.05 -3.28
CA ASP A 240 -15.33 34.72 -3.05
C ASP A 240 -16.25 33.89 -2.14
N VAL A 241 -16.43 32.63 -2.48
CA VAL A 241 -17.28 31.66 -1.80
C VAL A 241 -16.40 30.46 -1.42
N PRO A 242 -15.93 30.39 -0.16
CA PRO A 242 -15.18 29.23 0.32
C PRO A 242 -16.10 28.02 0.44
N PHE A 243 -15.57 26.84 0.18
CA PHE A 243 -16.26 25.57 0.34
C PHE A 243 -15.29 24.50 0.83
N SER A 244 -15.83 23.43 1.42
CA SER A 244 -15.06 22.25 1.82
C SER A 244 -15.59 21.02 1.12
N VAL A 245 -14.70 20.09 0.83
CA VAL A 245 -14.98 18.87 0.05
C VAL A 245 -14.11 17.73 0.55
N SER A 246 -14.63 16.53 0.44
CA SER A 246 -13.94 15.28 0.74
C SER A 246 -14.37 14.23 -0.28
N TRP A 247 -13.46 13.31 -0.60
CA TRP A 247 -13.71 12.26 -1.57
C TRP A 247 -13.16 10.93 -1.10
N ARG A 248 -13.90 9.86 -1.35
CA ARG A 248 -13.35 8.51 -1.35
C ARG A 248 -12.68 8.24 -2.69
N VAL A 249 -11.55 7.56 -2.65
CA VAL A 249 -10.72 7.24 -3.79
C VAL A 249 -10.49 5.73 -3.80
N SER A 250 -10.92 5.06 -4.87
CA SER A 250 -10.64 3.65 -5.09
C SER A 250 -9.61 3.52 -6.21
N VAL A 251 -8.56 2.77 -5.96
CA VAL A 251 -7.47 2.52 -6.91
C VAL A 251 -7.67 1.15 -7.54
N ASP A 252 -7.79 1.12 -8.86
CA ASP A 252 -7.69 -0.09 -9.65
C ASP A 252 -6.41 -0.03 -10.47
N GLU A 253 -5.44 -0.89 -10.15
CA GLU A 253 -4.12 -0.90 -10.82
C GLU A 253 -4.21 -1.15 -12.34
N THR A 254 -5.35 -1.66 -12.84
CA THR A 254 -5.60 -1.91 -14.27
C THR A 254 -6.54 -0.90 -14.91
N SER A 255 -7.53 -0.41 -14.17
CA SER A 255 -8.62 0.44 -14.68
C SER A 255 -8.49 1.91 -14.31
N GLY A 256 -7.49 2.28 -13.50
CA GLY A 256 -7.23 3.66 -13.09
C GLY A 256 -7.85 4.04 -11.74
N VAL A 257 -7.97 5.34 -11.51
CA VAL A 257 -8.45 5.92 -10.26
C VAL A 257 -9.93 6.27 -10.39
N ARG A 258 -10.72 6.00 -9.33
CA ARG A 258 -12.12 6.43 -9.25
C ARG A 258 -12.32 7.27 -7.99
N ILE A 259 -12.98 8.41 -8.14
CA ILE A 259 -13.32 9.30 -7.02
C ILE A 259 -14.84 9.35 -6.80
N GLN A 260 -15.25 9.40 -5.53
CA GLN A 260 -16.64 9.56 -5.13
C GLN A 260 -16.75 10.61 -4.02
N GLY A 261 -17.58 11.63 -4.22
CA GLY A 261 -17.83 12.65 -3.20
C GLY A 261 -18.49 12.05 -1.95
N LEU A 262 -18.03 12.49 -0.77
CA LEU A 262 -18.52 12.08 0.55
C LEU A 262 -19.46 13.12 1.18
#